data_AF-A0A497R809-F1
#
_entry.id   AF-A0A497R809-F1
#
_cell.length_a   1.000
_cell.length_b   1.000
_cell.length_c   1.000
_cell.angle_alpha   90.00
_cell.angle_beta   90.00
_cell.angle_gamma   90.00
#
_symmetry.space_group_name_H-M   'P 1'
#
loop_
_entity.id
_entity.type
_entity.pdbx_description
1 polymer ?
#
loop_
_entity_poly.entity_id
_entity_poly.type
_entity_poly.pdbx_seq_one_letter_code
_entity_poly.pdbx_strand_id
1 'polypeptide(L)'
;MEKEDWRVKELRLVILHWRDRIYVGYIKEIAPEFSKEIVLLYKSFNPVEERLIDVVRDLNNEELYADDSLDLFGRYHLARKLENRLTVLTPEQELYMGKRMLRVYEMIMDDKVLGEIDRDE
;
A
#
# COMPACT_ATOMS: atom_id res chain seq x y z
N MET A 1 -14.32 23.28 -9.93
CA MET A 1 -13.25 22.48 -9.31
C MET A 1 -13.70 21.03 -9.42
N GLU A 2 -13.27 20.35 -10.48
CA GLU A 2 -13.43 18.91 -10.56
C GLU A 2 -12.62 18.32 -9.40
N LYS A 3 -13.27 17.56 -8.52
CA LYS A 3 -12.56 16.79 -7.50
C LYS A 3 -11.75 15.75 -8.26
N GLU A 4 -10.44 15.96 -8.37
CA GLU A 4 -9.52 14.92 -8.83
C GLU A 4 -9.89 13.61 -8.13
N ASP A 5 -10.34 12.63 -8.92
CA ASP A 5 -10.63 11.32 -8.40
C ASP A 5 -9.30 10.69 -7.99
N TRP A 6 -8.98 10.76 -6.71
CA TRP A 6 -7.73 10.22 -6.14
C TRP A 6 -7.54 8.74 -6.47
N ARG A 7 -8.60 8.03 -6.91
CA ARG A 7 -8.53 6.67 -7.45
C ARG A 7 -7.56 6.54 -8.63
N VAL A 8 -7.32 7.63 -9.36
CA VAL A 8 -6.41 7.69 -10.51
C VAL A 8 -4.94 7.79 -10.09
N LYS A 9 -4.63 8.01 -8.80
CA LYS A 9 -3.22 8.01 -8.34
C LYS A 9 -2.59 6.62 -8.53
N GLU A 10 -1.44 6.65 -9.19
CA GLU A 10 -0.67 5.50 -9.66
C GLU A 10 -0.20 4.62 -8.48
N LEU A 11 -0.39 3.31 -8.64
CA LEU A 11 0.19 2.31 -7.74
C LEU A 11 1.71 2.38 -7.86
N ARG A 12 2.40 2.63 -6.75
CA ARG A 12 3.86 2.72 -6.73
C ARG A 12 4.44 1.43 -6.18
N LEU A 13 5.31 0.78 -6.94
CA LEU A 13 6.05 -0.41 -6.51
C LEU A 13 7.00 -0.05 -5.37
N VAL A 14 6.98 -0.85 -4.31
CA VAL A 14 7.80 -0.65 -3.11
C VAL A 14 8.50 -1.94 -2.68
N ILE A 15 9.67 -1.75 -2.08
CA ILE A 15 10.35 -2.76 -1.28
C ILE A 15 10.08 -2.43 0.18
N LEU A 16 9.46 -3.36 0.90
CA LEU A 16 9.06 -3.16 2.28
C LEU A 16 9.93 -3.98 3.23
N HIS A 17 10.58 -3.31 4.17
CA HIS A 17 11.28 -3.92 5.28
C HIS A 17 10.39 -3.94 6.52
N TRP A 18 10.18 -5.12 7.11
CA TRP A 18 9.37 -5.30 8.32
C TRP A 18 9.84 -6.53 9.09
N ARG A 19 10.17 -6.39 10.40
CA ARG A 19 10.63 -7.48 11.28
C ARG A 19 11.74 -8.35 10.66
N ASP A 20 12.82 -7.70 10.23
CA ASP A 20 13.99 -8.33 9.58
C ASP A 20 13.68 -9.15 8.33
N ARG A 21 12.54 -8.89 7.70
CA ARG A 21 12.10 -9.53 6.46
C ARG A 21 11.77 -8.49 5.42
N ILE A 22 11.94 -8.88 4.17
CA ILE A 22 11.70 -7.99 3.04
C ILE A 22 10.54 -8.53 2.22
N TYR A 23 9.65 -7.63 1.82
CA TYR A 23 8.47 -7.89 1.02
C TYR A 23 8.50 -6.97 -0.20
N VAL A 24 7.79 -7.36 -1.25
CA VAL A 24 7.57 -6.50 -2.41
C VAL A 24 6.07 -6.24 -2.53
N GLY A 25 5.72 -5.03 -2.90
CA GLY A 25 4.32 -4.61 -2.91
C GLY A 25 4.08 -3.32 -3.64
N TYR A 26 2.91 -2.75 -3.44
CA TYR A 26 2.52 -1.46 -3.97
C TYR A 26 1.95 -0.59 -2.86
N ILE A 27 2.14 0.71 -2.97
CA ILE A 27 1.44 1.70 -2.15
C ILE A 27 0.56 2.61 -3.00
N LYS A 28 -0.55 3.05 -2.41
CA LYS A 28 -1.46 4.04 -2.99
C LYS A 28 -1.90 5.03 -1.92
N GLU A 29 -1.89 6.31 -2.23
CA GLU A 29 -2.54 7.32 -1.38
C GLU A 29 -4.05 7.23 -1.57
N ILE A 30 -4.81 7.10 -0.47
CA ILE A 30 -6.24 6.77 -0.55
C ILE A 30 -7.18 7.84 0.01
N ALA A 31 -6.63 8.86 0.67
CA ALA A 31 -7.41 9.98 1.19
C ALA A 31 -6.63 11.31 1.09
N PRO A 32 -6.04 11.64 -0.07
CA PRO A 32 -5.19 12.83 -0.21
C PRO A 32 -5.94 14.14 0.06
N GLU A 33 -7.27 14.15 -0.02
CA GLU A 33 -8.12 15.29 0.36
C GLU A 33 -8.15 15.57 1.86
N PHE A 34 -7.84 14.56 2.68
CA PHE A 34 -7.74 14.68 4.13
C PHE A 34 -6.27 14.70 4.58
N SER A 35 -5.49 13.70 4.14
CA SER A 35 -4.06 13.60 4.44
C SER A 35 -3.39 12.72 3.39
N LYS A 36 -2.32 13.25 2.76
CA LYS A 36 -1.46 12.49 1.83
C LYS A 36 -0.66 11.39 2.51
N GLU A 37 -0.64 11.34 3.83
CA GLU A 37 0.07 10.32 4.60
C GLU A 37 -0.72 9.01 4.68
N ILE A 38 -2.04 9.03 4.45
CA ILE A 38 -2.87 7.82 4.52
C ILE A 38 -2.66 7.01 3.24
N VAL A 39 -2.04 5.85 3.40
CA VAL A 39 -1.76 4.94 2.29
C VAL A 39 -2.41 3.57 2.49
N LEU A 40 -2.79 2.96 1.38
CA LEU A 40 -3.05 1.53 1.28
C LEU A 40 -1.77 0.86 0.79
N LEU A 41 -1.25 -0.05 1.60
CA LEU A 41 -0.17 -0.96 1.26
C LEU A 41 -0.77 -2.29 0.82
N TYR A 42 -0.40 -2.77 -0.35
CA TYR A 42 -0.59 -4.15 -0.77
C TYR A 42 0.77 -4.82 -0.90
N LYS A 43 0.99 -5.96 -0.27
CA LYS A 43 2.29 -6.66 -0.32
C LYS A 43 2.17 -8.15 -0.58
N SER A 44 3.29 -8.75 -0.99
CA SER A 44 3.47 -10.19 -1.08
C SER A 44 3.12 -10.88 0.25
N PHE A 45 2.55 -12.08 0.14
CA PHE A 45 2.21 -12.87 1.34
C PHE A 45 3.47 -13.37 2.03
N ASN A 46 4.41 -13.89 1.23
CA ASN A 46 5.70 -14.38 1.71
C ASN A 46 6.77 -13.29 1.56
N PRO A 47 7.75 -13.26 2.48
CA PRO A 47 8.93 -12.46 2.27
C PRO A 47 9.69 -12.96 1.04
N VAL A 48 10.44 -12.05 0.46
CA VAL A 48 11.22 -12.27 -0.75
C VAL A 48 12.66 -12.58 -0.37
N GLU A 49 13.29 -13.51 -1.10
CA GLU A 49 14.71 -13.82 -0.91
C GLU A 49 15.59 -12.66 -1.38
N GLU A 50 16.71 -12.45 -0.69
CA GLU A 50 17.62 -11.32 -0.92
C GLU A 50 18.08 -11.18 -2.38
N ARG A 51 18.34 -12.32 -3.05
CA ARG A 51 18.76 -12.33 -4.46
C ARG A 51 17.71 -11.81 -5.44
N LEU A 52 16.43 -11.94 -5.11
CA LEU A 52 15.35 -11.43 -5.96
C LEU A 52 15.17 -9.91 -5.75
N ILE A 53 15.56 -9.39 -4.59
CA ILE A 53 15.44 -7.98 -4.24
C ILE A 53 16.40 -7.13 -5.05
N ASP A 54 17.59 -7.63 -5.36
CA ASP A 54 18.55 -6.91 -6.21
C ASP A 54 17.93 -6.57 -7.58
N VAL A 55 17.20 -7.51 -8.19
CA VAL A 55 16.49 -7.29 -9.45
C VAL A 55 15.40 -6.22 -9.31
N VAL A 56 14.72 -6.17 -8.17
CA VAL A 56 13.66 -5.19 -7.90
C VAL A 56 14.25 -3.82 -7.55
N ARG A 57 15.42 -3.74 -6.91
CA ARG A 57 16.12 -2.48 -6.60
C ARG A 57 16.56 -1.75 -7.86
N ASP A 58 17.01 -2.49 -8.87
CA ASP A 58 17.44 -1.93 -10.15
C ASP A 58 16.31 -1.19 -10.92
N LEU A 59 15.05 -1.39 -10.53
CA LEU A 59 13.89 -0.70 -11.09
C LEU A 59 13.60 0.66 -10.43
N ASN A 60 14.50 1.16 -9.58
CA ASN A 60 14.39 2.47 -8.91
C ASN A 60 13.14 2.60 -8.02
N ASN A 61 12.79 1.50 -7.34
CA ASN A 61 11.63 1.40 -6.47
C ASN A 61 11.84 2.10 -5.12
N GLU A 62 10.74 2.54 -4.52
CA GLU A 62 10.78 3.16 -3.19
C GLU A 62 10.99 2.09 -2.10
N GLU A 63 12.00 2.28 -1.24
CA GLU A 63 12.20 1.44 -0.05
C GLU A 63 11.44 2.03 1.15
N LEU A 64 10.65 1.19 1.81
CA LEU A 64 9.88 1.53 3.00
C LEU A 64 10.28 0.69 4.20
N TYR A 65 10.30 1.30 5.37
CA TYR A 65 10.59 0.66 6.65
C TYR A 65 9.36 0.75 7.53
N ALA A 66 8.73 -0.39 7.81
CA ALA A 66 7.59 -0.46 8.71
C ALA A 66 8.02 -0.59 10.16
N ASP A 67 7.32 0.14 11.04
CA ASP A 67 7.43 -0.06 12.48
C ASP A 67 7.05 -1.51 12.85
N ASP A 68 7.82 -2.13 13.75
CA ASP A 68 7.56 -3.48 14.24
C ASP A 68 6.24 -3.59 15.02
N SER A 69 5.70 -2.46 15.49
CA SER A 69 4.39 -2.37 16.13
C SER A 69 3.23 -2.56 15.16
N LEU A 70 3.44 -2.40 13.84
CA LEU A 70 2.41 -2.65 12.85
C LEU A 70 2.13 -4.15 12.74
N ASP A 71 0.85 -4.51 12.64
CA ASP A 71 0.43 -5.83 12.22
C ASP A 71 0.24 -5.84 10.70
N LEU A 72 1.26 -6.32 9.99
CA LEU A 72 1.24 -6.50 8.55
C LEU A 72 1.02 -7.97 8.13
N PHE A 73 0.41 -8.79 9.00
CA PHE A 73 0.01 -10.14 8.62
C PHE A 73 -1.15 -10.11 7.63
N GLY A 74 -0.87 -10.45 6.37
CA GLY A 74 -1.83 -10.37 5.27
C GLY A 74 -1.28 -9.59 4.07
N ARG A 75 -2.16 -9.34 3.09
CA ARG A 75 -1.80 -8.64 1.85
C ARG A 75 -2.08 -7.15 1.87
N TYR A 76 -3.22 -6.72 2.40
CA TYR A 76 -3.70 -5.33 2.34
C TYR A 76 -3.69 -4.69 3.72
N HIS A 77 -3.13 -3.49 3.81
CA HIS A 77 -2.91 -2.79 5.08
C HIS A 77 -3.15 -1.29 4.91
N LEU A 78 -3.88 -0.69 5.85
CA LEU A 78 -3.92 0.76 5.99
C LEU A 78 -2.75 1.19 6.88
N ALA A 79 -1.97 2.15 6.42
CA ALA A 79 -0.84 2.67 7.17
C ALA A 79 -0.69 4.17 6.97
N ARG A 80 0.05 4.79 7.89
CA ARG A 80 0.54 6.16 7.74
C ARG A 80 1.95 6.12 7.16
N LYS A 81 2.20 6.87 6.11
CA LYS A 81 3.52 7.02 5.49
C LYS A 81 4.13 8.38 5.84
N LEU A 82 5.29 8.34 6.49
CA LEU A 82 6.13 9.50 6.79
C LEU A 82 7.47 9.33 6.09
N GLU A 83 7.65 10.02 4.96
CA GLU A 83 8.79 9.80 4.07
C GLU A 83 8.91 8.31 3.72
N ASN A 84 9.98 7.63 4.12
CA ASN A 84 10.20 6.20 3.88
C ASN A 84 9.74 5.30 5.04
N ARG A 85 9.01 5.82 6.03
CA ARG A 85 8.54 5.04 7.18
C ARG A 85 7.05 4.78 7.14
N LEU A 86 6.66 3.54 7.45
CA LEU A 86 5.27 3.18 7.69
C LEU A 86 5.02 3.04 9.20
N THR A 87 3.98 3.72 9.68
CA THR A 87 3.56 3.70 11.08
C THR A 87 2.05 3.45 11.18
N VAL A 88 1.56 3.30 12.41
CA VAL A 88 0.12 3.34 12.69
C VAL A 88 -0.47 4.68 12.27
N LEU A 89 -1.75 4.65 11.91
CA LEU A 89 -2.54 5.86 11.70
C LEU A 89 -2.63 6.66 13.01
N THR A 90 -2.73 7.97 12.90
CA THR A 90 -3.12 8.82 14.05
C THR A 90 -4.59 8.57 14.42
N PRO A 91 -5.02 8.84 15.66
CA PRO A 91 -6.42 8.68 16.06
C PRO A 91 -7.41 9.42 15.15
N GLU A 92 -7.03 10.61 14.64
CA GLU A 92 -7.89 11.35 13.70
C GLU A 92 -7.99 10.67 12.34
N GLN A 93 -6.88 10.12 11.84
CA GLN A 93 -6.85 9.35 10.59
C GLN A 93 -7.65 8.04 10.73
N GLU A 94 -7.52 7.33 11.85
CA GLU A 94 -8.33 6.13 12.14
C GLU A 94 -9.82 6.45 12.17
N LEU A 95 -10.22 7.54 12.84
CA LEU A 95 -11.61 7.98 12.86
C LEU A 95 -12.13 8.36 11.47
N TYR A 96 -11.30 9.01 10.65
CA TYR A 96 -11.63 9.37 9.28
C TYR A 96 -11.86 8.13 8.41
N MET A 97 -10.95 7.15 8.50
CA MET A 97 -10.98 5.91 7.73
C MET A 97 -12.07 4.95 8.21
N GLY A 98 -12.33 4.88 9.51
CA GLY A 98 -13.41 4.08 10.09
C GLY A 98 -14.78 4.39 9.46
N LYS A 99 -15.05 5.68 9.22
CA LYS A 99 -16.29 6.14 8.54
C LYS A 99 -16.35 5.82 7.04
N ARG A 100 -15.24 5.33 6.46
CA ARG A 100 -15.04 5.09 5.03
C ARG A 100 -14.52 3.69 4.72
N MET A 101 -14.53 2.76 5.68
CA MET A 101 -13.98 1.40 5.52
C MET A 101 -14.61 0.64 4.35
N LEU A 102 -15.91 0.80 4.10
CA LEU A 102 -16.57 0.21 2.94
C LEU A 102 -15.93 0.64 1.62
N ARG A 103 -15.51 1.91 1.51
CA ARG A 103 -14.84 2.41 0.30
C ARG A 103 -13.46 1.82 0.12
N VAL A 104 -12.72 1.59 1.20
CA VAL A 104 -11.42 0.92 1.15
C VAL A 104 -11.61 -0.54 0.70
N TYR A 105 -12.65 -1.20 1.20
CA TYR A 105 -12.97 -2.55 0.78
C TYR A 105 -13.37 -2.62 -0.70
N GLU A 106 -14.22 -1.69 -1.15
CA GLU A 106 -14.57 -1.52 -2.56
C GLU A 106 -13.31 -1.34 -3.41
N MET A 107 -12.34 -0.52 -2.97
CA MET A 107 -11.06 -0.43 -3.70
C MET A 107 -10.33 -1.77 -3.80
N ILE A 108 -10.23 -2.52 -2.71
CA ILE A 108 -9.55 -3.83 -2.72
C ILE A 108 -10.25 -4.81 -3.68
N MET A 109 -11.55 -4.65 -3.89
CA MET A 109 -12.37 -5.48 -4.79
C MET A 109 -12.38 -4.97 -6.24
N ASP A 110 -12.40 -3.66 -6.45
CA ASP A 110 -12.43 -2.97 -7.75
C ASP A 110 -11.05 -2.94 -8.41
N ASP A 111 -9.98 -2.84 -7.61
CA ASP A 111 -8.63 -3.11 -8.06
C ASP A 111 -8.57 -4.61 -8.40
N LYS A 112 -8.88 -4.92 -9.67
CA LYS A 112 -8.38 -6.06 -10.44
C LYS A 112 -6.84 -6.03 -10.50
N VAL A 113 -6.18 -5.95 -9.34
CA VAL A 113 -4.72 -6.04 -9.16
C VAL A 113 -4.20 -7.44 -9.53
N LEU A 114 -5.10 -8.42 -9.59
CA LEU A 114 -4.92 -9.61 -10.41
C LEU A 114 -5.50 -9.26 -11.77
N GLY A 115 -4.64 -9.15 -12.78
CA GLY A 115 -4.98 -8.69 -14.12
C GLY A 115 -6.30 -9.26 -14.63
N GLU A 116 -6.94 -8.49 -15.50
CA GLU A 116 -7.98 -9.04 -16.36
C GLU A 116 -7.43 -10.34 -16.95
N ILE A 117 -7.95 -11.47 -16.46
CA ILE A 117 -7.89 -12.69 -17.25
C ILE A 117 -8.77 -12.29 -18.42
N ASP A 118 -8.12 -11.91 -19.54
CA ASP A 118 -8.75 -11.96 -20.84
C ASP A 118 -9.40 -13.33 -20.91
N ARG A 119 -10.73 -13.33 -20.72
CA ARG A 119 -11.55 -14.40 -21.21
C ARG A 119 -11.64 -14.10 -22.69
N ASP A 120 -10.57 -14.42 -23.40
CA ASP A 120 -10.64 -14.56 -24.85
C ASP A 120 -11.77 -15.55 -25.13
N GLU A 121 -12.79 -15.02 -25.84
CA GLU A 121 -13.89 -15.76 -26.42
C GLU A 121 -13.40 -16.81 -27.43
#